data_AF-A0A397E0C0-F1
#
_entry.id   AF-A0A397E0C0-F1
#
_cell.length_a   1.000
_cell.length_b   1.000
_cell.length_c   1.000
_cell.angle_alpha   90.00
_cell.angle_beta   90.00
_cell.angle_gamma   90.00
#
_symmetry.space_group_name_H-M   'P 1'
#
loop_
_entity.id
_entity.type
_entity.pdbx_description
1 polymer ?
#
loop_
_entity_poly.entity_id
_entity_poly.type
_entity_poly.pdbx_seq_one_letter_code
_entity_poly.pdbx_strand_id
1 'polypeptide(L)'
;VEVAGLSTFAVLHQSIGLLGLVGVDRMLSFRIVHTLNNLIKFWGTAISPYLPLLDQLTTALEPAWRLPDNASRLYEASLKKVEKVMSKLLKAVLIIGQAALLRKAIVSELAFSSKLDAHLLSCSVGTLDKSVLNDLRAHFRSNSAVPPAAVLVELNKYLETMGATDPYSKIFITMNEPLDKLSALFLLFVLAYMPKLQYDDQCGALKRVGTNPVDGAPLILGLSTIFKQFHPSYTEQFVSYVGQYVRSTISEAKTTDHLPPNVLNVLIFLQHFARVTKLKPSILHTHIPAYVFDAMSL
;
A
#
# COMPACT_ATOMS: atom_id res chain seq x y z
N VAL A 1 -6.17 8.09 25.26
CA VAL A 1 -7.06 6.91 25.28
C VAL A 1 -7.07 6.32 23.89
N GLU A 2 -6.58 5.09 23.74
CA GLU A 2 -6.63 4.38 22.46
C GLU A 2 -8.08 3.97 22.19
N VAL A 3 -8.69 4.50 21.12
CA VAL A 3 -10.12 4.27 20.82
C VAL A 3 -10.35 2.86 20.23
N ALA A 4 -9.35 2.30 19.55
CA ALA A 4 -9.37 0.95 19.02
C ALA A 4 -7.95 0.37 19.09
N GLY A 5 -7.66 -0.35 20.18
CA GLY A 5 -6.36 -0.95 20.46
C GLY A 5 -6.39 -2.47 20.60
N LEU A 6 -5.29 -3.06 21.06
CA LEU A 6 -5.20 -4.51 21.31
C LEU A 6 -6.33 -5.00 22.22
N SER A 7 -6.65 -4.24 23.27
CA SER A 7 -7.75 -4.56 24.19
C SER A 7 -9.11 -4.60 23.48
N THR A 8 -9.34 -3.72 22.50
CA THR A 8 -10.58 -3.70 21.72
C THR A 8 -10.75 -4.97 20.90
N PHE A 9 -9.68 -5.44 20.24
CA PHE A 9 -9.74 -6.67 19.44
C PHE A 9 -9.81 -7.93 20.32
N ALA A 10 -9.19 -7.93 21.50
CA ALA A 10 -9.35 -9.00 22.48
C ALA A 10 -10.80 -9.10 23.00
N VAL A 11 -11.43 -7.97 23.35
CA VAL A 11 -12.85 -7.93 23.77
C VAL A 11 -13.77 -8.35 22.61
N LEU A 12 -13.47 -7.90 21.39
CA LEU A 12 -14.20 -8.33 20.19
C LEU A 12 -14.10 -9.84 20.03
N HIS A 13 -12.89 -10.40 20.12
CA HIS A 13 -12.66 -11.83 20.04
C HIS A 13 -13.43 -12.61 21.11
N GLN A 14 -13.40 -12.17 22.37
CA GLN A 14 -14.17 -12.78 23.45
C GLN A 14 -15.69 -12.76 23.19
N SER A 15 -16.18 -11.73 22.49
CA SER A 15 -17.61 -11.53 22.25
C SER A 15 -18.16 -12.40 21.10
N ILE A 16 -17.41 -12.53 20.00
CA ILE A 16 -17.89 -13.22 18.77
C ILE A 16 -17.16 -14.55 18.49
N GLY A 17 -16.14 -14.87 19.29
CA GLY A 17 -15.29 -16.04 19.12
C GLY A 17 -14.39 -16.01 17.89
N LEU A 18 -13.53 -17.01 17.77
CA LEU A 18 -12.56 -17.18 16.67
C LEU A 18 -13.24 -17.11 15.30
N LEU A 19 -14.31 -17.89 15.10
CA LEU A 19 -15.01 -17.95 13.82
C LEU A 19 -15.74 -16.65 13.48
N GLY A 20 -16.29 -15.95 14.47
CA GLY A 20 -16.88 -14.62 14.26
C GLY A 20 -15.83 -13.63 13.79
N LEU A 21 -14.65 -13.64 14.41
CA LEU A 21 -13.55 -12.74 14.06
C LEU A 21 -13.01 -13.00 12.64
N VAL A 22 -12.90 -14.27 12.24
CA VAL A 22 -12.60 -14.68 10.85
C VAL A 22 -13.69 -14.18 9.88
N GLY A 23 -14.96 -14.26 10.28
CA GLY A 23 -16.08 -13.71 9.52
C GLY A 23 -15.96 -12.20 9.27
N VAL A 24 -15.56 -11.43 10.30
CA VAL A 24 -15.32 -9.99 10.17
C VAL A 24 -14.14 -9.69 9.23
N ASP A 25 -13.03 -10.43 9.32
CA ASP A 25 -11.91 -10.29 8.36
C ASP A 25 -12.36 -10.52 6.92
N ARG A 26 -13.19 -11.55 6.70
CA ARG A 26 -13.74 -11.86 5.38
C ARG A 26 -14.70 -10.77 4.88
N MET A 27 -15.53 -10.21 5.75
CA MET A 27 -16.40 -9.09 5.40
C MET A 27 -15.59 -7.86 4.98
N LEU A 28 -14.50 -7.53 5.71
CA LEU A 28 -13.59 -6.46 5.34
C LEU A 28 -12.89 -6.73 4.00
N SER A 29 -12.53 -8.00 3.73
CA SER A 29 -11.99 -8.40 2.42
C SER A 29 -12.98 -8.13 1.30
N PHE A 30 -14.25 -8.48 1.47
CA PHE A 30 -15.29 -8.19 0.48
C PHE A 30 -15.52 -6.68 0.29
N ARG A 31 -15.41 -5.89 1.37
CA ARG A 31 -15.47 -4.42 1.27
C ARG A 31 -14.32 -3.86 0.42
N ILE A 32 -13.11 -4.41 0.56
CA ILE A 32 -11.96 -4.06 -0.29
C ILE A 32 -12.24 -4.43 -1.75
N VAL A 33 -12.67 -5.67 -2.02
CA VAL A 33 -13.04 -6.14 -3.38
C VAL A 33 -14.08 -5.22 -4.02
N HIS A 34 -15.16 -4.90 -3.29
CA HIS A 34 -16.21 -4.02 -3.79
C HIS A 34 -15.68 -2.62 -4.12
N THR A 35 -14.84 -2.06 -3.25
CA THR A 35 -14.26 -0.72 -3.46
C THR A 35 -13.29 -0.70 -4.64
N LEU A 36 -12.47 -1.74 -4.80
CA LEU A 36 -11.56 -1.88 -5.94
C LEU A 36 -12.34 -2.01 -7.27
N ASN A 37 -13.39 -2.82 -7.31
CA ASN A 37 -14.24 -2.95 -8.51
C ASN A 37 -14.91 -1.61 -8.88
N ASN A 38 -15.36 -0.84 -7.89
CA ASN A 38 -15.89 0.50 -8.13
C ASN A 38 -14.80 1.47 -8.60
N LEU A 39 -13.56 1.33 -8.12
CA LEU A 39 -12.42 2.11 -8.59
C LEU A 39 -12.11 1.84 -10.06
N ILE A 40 -12.16 0.58 -10.51
CA ILE A 40 -11.97 0.22 -11.93
C ILE A 40 -13.05 0.87 -12.80
N LYS A 41 -14.33 0.74 -12.41
CA LYS A 41 -15.46 1.37 -13.12
C LYS A 41 -15.32 2.89 -13.17
N PHE A 42 -14.89 3.49 -12.06
CA PHE A 42 -14.58 4.92 -11.98
C PHE A 42 -13.44 5.30 -12.92
N TRP A 43 -12.42 4.43 -13.07
CA TRP A 43 -11.31 4.66 -13.99
C TRP A 43 -11.79 4.76 -15.44
N GLY A 44 -12.57 3.78 -15.89
CA GLY A 44 -13.07 3.72 -17.27
C GLY A 44 -14.05 4.84 -17.65
N THR A 45 -14.65 5.52 -16.67
CA THR A 45 -15.66 6.57 -16.92
C THR A 45 -15.15 7.97 -16.62
N ALA A 46 -14.60 8.19 -15.42
CA ALA A 46 -14.24 9.52 -14.94
C ALA A 46 -12.77 9.86 -15.15
N ILE A 47 -11.87 8.86 -15.27
CA ILE A 47 -10.44 9.08 -15.46
C ILE A 47 -10.06 9.05 -16.94
N SER A 48 -10.76 8.27 -17.77
CA SER A 48 -10.55 8.22 -19.23
C SER A 48 -10.38 9.57 -19.91
N PRO A 49 -11.17 10.63 -19.59
CA PRO A 49 -10.98 11.96 -20.21
C PRO A 49 -9.65 12.64 -19.88
N TYR A 50 -8.97 12.24 -18.80
CA TYR A 50 -7.69 12.78 -18.37
C TYR A 50 -6.49 11.99 -18.90
N LEU A 51 -6.71 10.85 -19.59
CA LEU A 51 -5.61 10.03 -20.11
C LEU A 51 -4.65 10.79 -21.03
N PRO A 52 -5.10 11.64 -21.99
CA PRO A 52 -4.18 12.41 -22.84
C PRO A 52 -3.30 13.38 -22.05
N LEU A 53 -3.87 13.97 -20.98
CA LEU A 53 -3.12 14.85 -20.09
C LEU A 53 -2.08 14.09 -19.28
N LEU A 54 -2.46 12.92 -18.75
CA LEU A 54 -1.54 12.07 -18.01
C LEU A 54 -0.45 11.52 -18.93
N ASP A 55 -0.75 11.31 -20.20
CA ASP A 55 0.22 10.92 -21.23
C ASP A 55 1.27 12.01 -21.50
N GLN A 56 0.80 13.27 -21.64
CA GLN A 56 1.69 14.44 -21.71
C GLN A 56 2.57 14.56 -20.47
N LEU A 57 2.00 14.35 -19.28
CA LEU A 57 2.76 14.32 -18.04
C LEU A 57 3.82 13.22 -18.07
N THR A 58 3.47 11.98 -18.40
CA THR A 58 4.44 10.88 -18.44
C THR A 58 5.54 11.12 -19.46
N THR A 59 5.21 11.69 -20.62
CA THR A 59 6.21 12.03 -21.66
C THR A 59 7.21 13.07 -21.15
N ALA A 60 6.75 14.07 -20.41
CA ALA A 60 7.62 15.08 -19.81
C ALA A 60 8.47 14.55 -18.63
N LEU A 61 8.03 13.45 -18.01
CA LEU A 61 8.76 12.77 -16.94
C LEU A 61 9.76 11.73 -17.49
N GLU A 62 9.72 11.42 -18.79
CA GLU A 62 10.68 10.53 -19.43
C GLU A 62 11.91 11.31 -19.96
N PRO A 63 13.14 10.80 -19.75
CA PRO A 63 13.48 9.59 -19.00
C PRO A 63 13.55 9.84 -17.49
N ALA A 64 13.26 8.79 -16.70
CA ALA A 64 13.17 8.85 -15.23
C ALA A 64 14.41 9.39 -14.49
N TRP A 65 15.60 9.32 -15.09
CA TRP A 65 16.85 9.81 -14.48
C TRP A 65 17.04 11.32 -14.66
N ARG A 66 16.40 11.94 -15.66
CA ARG A 66 16.49 13.38 -15.95
C ARG A 66 15.48 14.15 -15.11
N LEU A 67 15.78 15.40 -14.76
CA LEU A 67 14.82 16.30 -14.13
C LEU A 67 13.97 16.99 -15.21
N PRO A 68 12.64 17.08 -15.04
CA PRO A 68 11.79 17.81 -15.97
C PRO A 68 12.04 19.31 -15.89
N ASP A 69 11.97 20.00 -17.03
CA ASP A 69 12.12 21.46 -17.09
C ASP A 69 10.91 22.14 -16.43
N ASN A 70 11.16 23.12 -15.54
CA ASN A 70 10.12 23.81 -14.75
C ASN A 70 9.21 22.83 -13.98
N ALA A 71 9.81 21.89 -13.24
CA ALA A 71 9.13 20.78 -12.58
C ALA A 71 7.97 21.23 -11.67
N SER A 72 8.20 22.22 -10.80
CA SER A 72 7.15 22.78 -9.92
C SER A 72 5.91 23.20 -10.71
N ARG A 73 6.08 24.01 -11.76
CA ARG A 73 4.98 24.47 -12.61
C ARG A 73 4.26 23.32 -13.32
N LEU A 74 5.00 22.32 -13.79
CA LEU A 74 4.45 21.15 -14.46
C LEU A 74 3.56 20.31 -13.53
N TYR A 75 4.02 20.06 -12.30
CA TYR A 75 3.24 19.32 -11.30
C TYR A 75 1.99 20.10 -10.86
N GLU A 76 2.13 21.39 -10.54
CA GLU A 76 1.00 22.24 -10.14
C GLU A 76 -0.07 22.36 -11.24
N ALA A 77 0.36 22.55 -12.50
CA ALA A 77 -0.56 22.64 -13.64
C ALA A 77 -1.30 21.32 -13.87
N SER A 78 -0.61 20.19 -13.76
CA SER A 78 -1.22 18.87 -13.86
C SER A 78 -2.21 18.62 -12.72
N LEU A 79 -1.83 18.98 -11.49
CA LEU A 79 -2.65 18.79 -10.28
C LEU A 79 -4.00 19.51 -10.37
N LYS A 80 -3.98 20.78 -10.77
CA LYS A 80 -5.19 21.61 -10.94
C LYS A 80 -6.17 20.98 -11.92
N LYS A 81 -5.67 20.36 -12.99
CA LYS A 81 -6.53 19.76 -14.01
C LYS A 81 -7.24 18.49 -13.53
N VAL A 82 -6.62 17.71 -12.63
CA VAL A 82 -7.21 16.45 -12.09
C VAL A 82 -7.92 16.62 -10.74
N GLU A 83 -7.99 17.83 -10.21
CA GLU A 83 -8.55 18.11 -8.88
C GLU A 83 -9.96 17.53 -8.67
N LYS A 84 -10.80 17.55 -9.71
CA LYS A 84 -12.19 17.06 -9.68
C LYS A 84 -12.32 15.57 -9.35
N VAL A 85 -11.31 14.74 -9.63
CA VAL A 85 -11.33 13.30 -9.35
C VAL A 85 -10.69 12.94 -8.01
N MET A 86 -9.97 13.88 -7.38
CA MET A 86 -9.16 13.60 -6.19
C MET A 86 -9.98 13.18 -4.97
N SER A 87 -11.12 13.83 -4.70
CA SER A 87 -11.90 13.49 -3.50
C SER A 87 -12.51 12.09 -3.57
N LYS A 88 -12.94 11.65 -4.76
CA LYS A 88 -13.45 10.29 -5.00
C LYS A 88 -12.33 9.25 -4.87
N LEU A 89 -11.15 9.54 -5.42
CA LEU A 89 -9.96 8.70 -5.24
C LEU A 89 -9.58 8.59 -3.76
N LEU A 90 -9.55 9.71 -3.04
CA LEU A 90 -9.21 9.73 -1.61
C LEU A 90 -10.18 8.86 -0.82
N LYS A 91 -11.49 8.98 -1.07
CA LYS A 91 -12.49 8.16 -0.40
C LYS A 91 -12.25 6.66 -0.64
N ALA A 92 -11.96 6.26 -1.88
CA ALA A 92 -11.67 4.87 -2.21
C ALA A 92 -10.39 4.37 -1.51
N VAL A 93 -9.30 5.15 -1.58
CA VAL A 93 -8.02 4.83 -0.93
C VAL A 93 -8.19 4.67 0.57
N LEU A 94 -8.86 5.62 1.25
CA LEU A 94 -9.07 5.57 2.69
C LEU A 94 -9.94 4.38 3.11
N ILE A 95 -11.01 4.06 2.38
CA ILE A 95 -11.86 2.89 2.66
C ILE A 95 -11.04 1.60 2.61
N ILE A 96 -10.21 1.45 1.56
CA ILE A 96 -9.35 0.28 1.39
C ILE A 96 -8.32 0.22 2.52
N GLY A 97 -7.64 1.32 2.82
CA GLY A 97 -6.62 1.39 3.85
C GLY A 97 -7.14 1.14 5.26
N GLN A 98 -8.29 1.72 5.62
CA GLN A 98 -8.95 1.48 6.90
C GLN A 98 -9.35 0.01 7.05
N ALA A 99 -9.91 -0.59 5.99
CA ALA A 99 -10.23 -2.01 6.00
C ALA A 99 -8.96 -2.86 6.16
N ALA A 100 -7.88 -2.55 5.43
CA ALA A 100 -6.61 -3.26 5.55
C ALA A 100 -6.00 -3.16 6.97
N LEU A 101 -6.08 -1.99 7.62
CA LEU A 101 -5.65 -1.80 9.01
C LEU A 101 -6.43 -2.69 9.98
N LEU A 102 -7.76 -2.65 9.90
CA LEU A 102 -8.62 -3.45 10.76
C LEU A 102 -8.37 -4.94 10.57
N ARG A 103 -8.21 -5.39 9.32
CA ARG A 103 -7.83 -6.77 9.01
C ARG A 103 -6.49 -7.15 9.65
N LYS A 104 -5.49 -6.27 9.62
CA LYS A 104 -4.20 -6.56 10.27
C LYS A 104 -4.33 -6.72 11.78
N ALA A 105 -5.13 -5.89 12.43
CA ALA A 105 -5.37 -6.02 13.87
C ALA A 105 -6.10 -7.33 14.21
N ILE A 106 -7.14 -7.67 13.44
CA ILE A 106 -7.86 -8.95 13.55
C ILE A 106 -6.91 -10.15 13.37
N VAL A 107 -6.13 -10.16 12.29
CA VAL A 107 -5.18 -11.24 12.00
C VAL A 107 -4.14 -11.37 13.12
N SER A 108 -3.70 -10.25 13.72
CA SER A 108 -2.75 -10.28 14.83
C SER A 108 -3.36 -10.87 16.10
N GLU A 109 -4.64 -10.59 16.38
CA GLU A 109 -5.38 -11.20 17.48
C GLU A 109 -5.59 -12.71 17.26
N LEU A 110 -5.99 -13.12 16.04
CA LEU A 110 -6.09 -14.54 15.67
C LEU A 110 -4.75 -15.28 15.82
N ALA A 111 -3.66 -14.64 15.40
CA ALA A 111 -2.31 -15.18 15.53
C ALA A 111 -1.84 -15.28 16.99
N PHE A 112 -2.27 -14.35 17.85
CA PHE A 112 -2.00 -14.40 19.27
C PHE A 112 -2.76 -15.54 19.94
N SER A 113 -4.09 -15.60 19.77
CA SER A 113 -4.91 -16.67 20.35
C SER A 113 -4.50 -18.06 19.86
N SER A 114 -4.26 -18.25 18.55
CA SER A 114 -3.88 -19.58 18.03
C SER A 114 -2.57 -20.10 18.62
N LYS A 115 -1.62 -19.22 18.94
CA LYS A 115 -0.35 -19.60 19.58
C LYS A 115 -0.49 -19.88 21.07
N LEU A 116 -1.46 -19.25 21.73
CA LEU A 116 -1.72 -19.39 23.17
C LEU A 116 -2.60 -20.61 23.46
N ASP A 117 -3.71 -20.75 22.74
CA ASP A 117 -4.73 -21.78 22.97
C ASP A 117 -4.45 -23.09 22.23
N ALA A 118 -3.80 -23.03 21.05
CA ALA A 118 -3.62 -24.15 20.13
C ALA A 118 -2.18 -24.29 19.61
N HIS A 119 -1.20 -24.16 20.52
CA HIS A 119 0.22 -24.10 20.17
C HIS A 119 0.71 -25.24 19.26
N LEU A 120 0.41 -26.50 19.61
CA LEU A 120 0.85 -27.68 18.84
C LEU A 120 0.26 -27.70 17.43
N LEU A 121 -1.02 -27.34 17.28
CA LEU A 121 -1.66 -27.21 15.98
C LEU A 121 -0.98 -26.09 15.17
N SER A 122 -0.71 -24.96 15.81
CA SER A 122 -0.06 -23.82 15.17
C SER A 122 1.31 -24.17 14.61
N CYS A 123 2.13 -24.88 15.39
CA CYS A 123 3.42 -25.40 14.95
C CYS A 123 3.30 -26.44 13.83
N SER A 124 2.32 -27.35 13.92
CA SER A 124 2.12 -28.41 12.92
C SER A 124 1.71 -27.83 11.56
N VAL A 125 0.72 -26.93 11.55
CA VAL A 125 0.28 -26.23 10.34
C VAL A 125 1.39 -25.37 9.76
N GLY A 126 2.15 -24.65 10.60
CA GLY A 126 3.30 -23.86 10.15
C GLY A 126 4.44 -24.71 9.58
N THR A 127 4.61 -25.95 10.06
CA THR A 127 5.58 -26.90 9.49
C THR A 127 5.09 -27.45 8.16
N LEU A 128 3.80 -27.78 8.06
CA LEU A 128 3.17 -28.22 6.82
C LEU A 128 3.24 -27.14 5.73
N ASP A 129 2.97 -25.87 6.05
CA ASP A 129 3.10 -24.74 5.11
C ASP A 129 4.52 -24.63 4.54
N LYS A 130 5.53 -24.68 5.41
CA LYS A 130 6.94 -24.67 4.97
C LYS A 130 7.28 -25.89 4.11
N SER A 131 6.78 -27.08 4.45
CA SER A 131 6.98 -28.31 3.69
C SER A 131 6.41 -28.18 2.28
N VAL A 132 5.14 -27.77 2.17
CA VAL A 132 4.45 -27.60 0.89
C VAL A 132 5.15 -26.56 0.01
N LEU A 133 5.59 -25.44 0.59
CA LEU A 133 6.38 -24.44 -0.13
C LEU A 133 7.73 -24.99 -0.61
N ASN A 134 8.38 -25.86 0.17
CA ASN A 134 9.63 -26.51 -0.23
C ASN A 134 9.41 -27.51 -1.37
N ASP A 135 8.32 -28.29 -1.33
CA ASP A 135 7.94 -29.21 -2.40
C ASP A 135 7.63 -28.46 -3.70
N LEU A 136 6.92 -27.32 -3.62
CA LEU A 136 6.70 -26.44 -4.77
C LEU A 136 8.01 -25.91 -5.35
N ARG A 137 8.95 -25.45 -4.49
CA ARG A 137 10.26 -24.98 -4.95
C ARG A 137 11.08 -26.12 -5.59
N ALA A 138 11.00 -27.32 -5.05
CA ALA A 138 11.64 -28.51 -5.61
C ALA A 138 11.06 -28.86 -6.99
N HIS A 139 9.74 -28.76 -7.13
CA HIS A 139 9.05 -28.95 -8.41
C HIS A 139 9.57 -27.98 -9.49
N PHE A 140 9.65 -26.68 -9.19
CA PHE A 140 10.19 -25.69 -10.14
C PHE A 140 11.66 -25.90 -10.50
N ARG A 141 12.44 -26.60 -9.66
CA ARG A 141 13.86 -26.89 -9.92
C ARG A 141 14.11 -28.21 -10.65
N SER A 142 13.30 -29.23 -10.35
CA SER A 142 13.59 -30.63 -10.71
C SER A 142 12.42 -31.37 -11.35
N ASN A 143 11.31 -30.68 -11.62
CA ASN A 143 10.08 -31.24 -12.17
C ASN A 143 9.49 -32.40 -11.34
N SER A 144 9.62 -32.33 -10.00
CA SER A 144 9.06 -33.31 -9.05
C SER A 144 7.52 -33.28 -9.02
N ALA A 145 6.86 -34.12 -8.21
CA ALA A 145 5.40 -34.07 -8.08
C ALA A 145 4.93 -32.72 -7.48
N VAL A 146 3.84 -32.16 -8.01
CA VAL A 146 3.20 -30.95 -7.50
C VAL A 146 2.25 -31.33 -6.34
N PRO A 147 2.23 -30.57 -5.23
CA PRO A 147 1.22 -30.75 -4.19
C PRO A 147 -0.20 -30.62 -4.76
N PRO A 148 -1.15 -31.49 -4.39
CA PRO A 148 -2.52 -31.39 -4.90
C PRO A 148 -3.16 -30.05 -4.55
N ALA A 149 -3.86 -29.44 -5.51
CA ALA A 149 -4.53 -28.14 -5.31
C ALA A 149 -5.50 -28.14 -4.11
N ALA A 150 -6.17 -29.27 -3.86
CA ALA A 150 -7.06 -29.44 -2.71
C ALA A 150 -6.33 -29.25 -1.36
N VAL A 151 -5.08 -29.71 -1.26
CA VAL A 151 -4.25 -29.52 -0.04
C VAL A 151 -3.91 -28.05 0.15
N LEU A 152 -3.58 -27.33 -0.93
CA LEU A 152 -3.30 -25.89 -0.87
C LEU A 152 -4.53 -25.10 -0.39
N VAL A 153 -5.71 -25.43 -0.92
CA VAL A 153 -6.97 -24.76 -0.54
C VAL A 153 -7.28 -25.02 0.93
N GLU A 154 -7.16 -26.27 1.40
CA GLU A 154 -7.49 -26.63 2.77
C GLU A 154 -6.48 -26.05 3.77
N LEU A 155 -5.18 -26.13 3.47
CA LEU A 155 -4.13 -25.53 4.28
C LEU A 155 -4.32 -24.02 4.42
N ASN A 156 -4.68 -23.32 3.34
CA ASN A 156 -4.91 -21.88 3.39
C ASN A 156 -6.08 -21.51 4.32
N LYS A 157 -7.12 -22.35 4.45
CA LYS A 157 -8.20 -22.11 5.42
C LYS A 157 -7.67 -22.14 6.85
N TYR A 158 -6.82 -23.12 7.19
CA TYR A 158 -6.19 -23.20 8.51
C TYR A 158 -5.26 -22.01 8.78
N LEU A 159 -4.47 -21.61 7.78
CA LEU A 159 -3.60 -20.43 7.90
C LEU A 159 -4.41 -19.14 8.12
N GLU A 160 -5.53 -18.97 7.40
CA GLU A 160 -6.43 -17.82 7.58
C GLU A 160 -7.07 -17.81 8.97
N THR A 161 -7.59 -18.94 9.47
CA THR A 161 -8.22 -19.01 10.80
C THR A 161 -7.24 -18.81 11.95
N MET A 162 -5.98 -19.24 11.77
CA MET A 162 -4.91 -19.03 12.75
C MET A 162 -4.30 -17.63 12.69
N GLY A 163 -4.71 -16.77 11.75
CA GLY A 163 -4.04 -15.47 11.54
C GLY A 163 -2.60 -15.59 11.02
N ALA A 164 -2.22 -16.72 10.46
CA ALA A 164 -0.90 -16.98 9.89
C ALA A 164 -0.77 -16.46 8.45
N THR A 165 -1.37 -15.30 8.15
CA THR A 165 -1.36 -14.68 6.82
C THR A 165 -0.97 -13.21 6.90
N ASP A 166 -0.52 -12.65 5.78
CA ASP A 166 -0.24 -11.22 5.67
C ASP A 166 -1.36 -10.52 4.87
N PRO A 167 -2.28 -9.78 5.53
CA PRO A 167 -3.41 -9.17 4.86
C PRO A 167 -3.00 -8.10 3.85
N TYR A 168 -1.81 -7.50 4.00
CA TYR A 168 -1.29 -6.49 3.06
C TYR A 168 -0.72 -7.11 1.78
N SER A 169 -0.41 -8.40 1.80
CA SER A 169 0.12 -9.12 0.63
C SER A 169 -0.96 -9.81 -0.20
N LYS A 170 -2.24 -9.75 0.21
CA LYS A 170 -3.35 -10.45 -0.47
C LYS A 170 -3.73 -9.79 -1.79
N ILE A 171 -3.88 -10.62 -2.84
CA ILE A 171 -4.51 -10.25 -4.10
C ILE A 171 -6.01 -10.48 -3.94
N PHE A 172 -6.79 -9.41 -4.10
CA PHE A 172 -8.24 -9.41 -3.92
C PHE A 172 -8.98 -9.61 -5.24
N ILE A 173 -8.43 -9.11 -6.33
CA ILE A 173 -9.04 -9.13 -7.65
C ILE A 173 -8.01 -9.41 -8.72
N THR A 174 -8.46 -10.05 -9.79
CA THR A 174 -7.66 -10.25 -11.00
C THR A 174 -8.11 -9.22 -12.03
N MET A 175 -7.15 -8.50 -12.62
CA MET A 175 -7.43 -7.51 -13.65
C MET A 175 -7.39 -8.17 -15.02
N ASN A 176 -8.44 -7.95 -15.82
CA ASN A 176 -8.47 -8.37 -17.22
C ASN A 176 -7.82 -7.33 -18.14
N GLU A 177 -7.89 -6.04 -17.76
CA GLU A 177 -7.37 -4.93 -18.53
C GLU A 177 -6.49 -4.03 -17.66
N PRO A 178 -5.39 -3.49 -18.20
CA PRO A 178 -4.54 -2.55 -17.48
C PRO A 178 -5.28 -1.22 -17.21
N LEU A 179 -5.01 -0.60 -16.05
CA LEU A 179 -5.45 0.77 -15.80
C LEU A 179 -4.38 1.74 -16.30
N ASP A 180 -4.62 2.32 -17.47
CA ASP A 180 -3.70 3.26 -18.09
C ASP A 180 -3.40 4.46 -17.19
N LYS A 181 -2.12 4.84 -17.18
CA LYS A 181 -1.57 6.00 -16.45
C LYS A 181 -1.86 6.00 -14.94
N LEU A 182 -2.14 4.84 -14.35
CA LEU A 182 -2.35 4.67 -12.91
C LEU A 182 -1.24 5.28 -12.05
N SER A 183 0.01 4.96 -12.38
CA SER A 183 1.19 5.46 -11.66
C SER A 183 1.29 6.99 -11.69
N ALA A 184 0.97 7.61 -12.82
CA ALA A 184 1.02 9.07 -12.99
C ALA A 184 -0.11 9.77 -12.23
N LEU A 185 -1.32 9.22 -12.24
CA LEU A 185 -2.42 9.78 -11.46
C LEU A 185 -2.16 9.65 -9.96
N PHE A 186 -1.62 8.52 -9.49
CA PHE A 186 -1.28 8.35 -8.08
C PHE A 186 -0.06 9.16 -7.63
N LEU A 187 0.87 9.51 -8.53
CA LEU A 187 1.86 10.56 -8.27
C LEU A 187 1.15 11.87 -7.89
N LEU A 188 0.27 12.37 -8.78
CA LEU A 188 -0.46 13.61 -8.53
C LEU A 188 -1.32 13.51 -7.25
N PHE A 189 -1.90 12.34 -6.98
CA PHE A 189 -2.64 12.08 -5.75
C PHE A 189 -1.76 12.28 -4.50
N VAL A 190 -0.55 11.72 -4.46
CA VAL A 190 0.38 11.93 -3.34
C VAL A 190 0.69 13.41 -3.20
N LEU A 191 1.01 14.11 -4.30
CA LEU A 191 1.31 15.54 -4.26
C LEU A 191 0.13 16.39 -3.77
N ALA A 192 -1.12 15.98 -4.04
CA ALA A 192 -2.32 16.66 -3.55
C ALA A 192 -2.51 16.57 -2.03
N TYR A 193 -2.04 15.48 -1.41
CA TYR A 193 -2.40 15.12 -0.04
C TYR A 193 -1.23 15.17 0.95
N MET A 194 0.02 15.05 0.50
CA MET A 194 1.18 15.19 1.40
C MET A 194 1.27 16.55 2.10
N PRO A 195 0.91 17.69 1.47
CA PRO A 195 0.87 18.98 2.17
C PRO A 195 -0.21 19.08 3.27
N LYS A 196 -1.15 18.12 3.32
CA LYS A 196 -2.27 18.08 4.30
C LYS A 196 -1.96 17.17 5.49
N LEU A 197 -0.76 16.58 5.50
CA LEU A 197 -0.25 15.70 6.54
C LEU A 197 0.94 16.37 7.21
N GLN A 198 1.23 15.95 8.44
CA GLN A 198 2.43 16.31 9.18
C GLN A 198 2.93 15.07 9.89
N TYR A 199 4.25 14.94 10.03
CA TYR A 199 4.82 13.85 10.80
C TYR A 199 4.52 14.02 12.30
N ASP A 200 4.37 12.89 12.99
CA ASP A 200 4.14 12.84 14.43
C ASP A 200 5.10 11.83 15.07
N ASP A 201 6.13 12.34 15.74
CA ASP A 201 7.21 11.54 16.33
C ASP A 201 6.69 10.53 17.35
N GLN A 202 5.62 10.91 18.09
CA GLN A 202 5.00 10.04 19.09
C GLN A 202 4.36 8.80 18.47
N CYS A 203 3.76 8.96 17.28
CA CYS A 203 3.08 7.88 16.57
C CYS A 203 4.00 7.20 15.55
N GLY A 204 5.15 7.80 15.21
CA GLY A 204 6.01 7.39 14.12
C GLY A 204 5.27 7.34 12.78
N ALA A 205 4.32 8.25 12.56
CA ALA A 205 3.38 8.20 11.45
C ALA A 205 2.96 9.60 10.97
N LEU A 206 2.49 9.67 9.72
CA LEU A 206 1.89 10.87 9.16
C LEU A 206 0.47 11.08 9.71
N LYS A 207 0.27 12.15 10.49
CA LYS A 207 -1.03 12.57 11.01
C LYS A 207 -1.64 13.68 10.17
N ARG A 208 -2.97 13.83 10.27
CA ARG A 208 -3.69 14.94 9.65
C ARG A 208 -3.27 16.29 10.21
N VAL A 209 -3.29 17.31 9.36
CA VAL A 209 -3.23 18.71 9.78
C VAL A 209 -4.66 19.25 9.90
N GLY A 210 -4.98 19.85 11.05
CA GLY A 210 -6.29 20.45 11.31
C GLY A 210 -7.45 19.46 11.26
N THR A 211 -8.57 19.87 10.64
CA THR A 211 -9.81 19.09 10.53
C THR A 211 -9.89 18.27 9.24
N ASN A 212 -8.79 18.12 8.50
CA ASN A 212 -8.76 17.36 7.26
C ASN A 212 -9.15 15.89 7.49
N PRO A 213 -9.95 15.26 6.61
CA PRO A 213 -10.37 13.86 6.75
C PRO A 213 -9.27 12.85 6.37
N VAL A 214 -8.05 13.32 6.06
CA VAL A 214 -6.96 12.51 5.53
C VAL A 214 -6.11 11.97 6.67
N ASP A 215 -5.97 10.66 6.75
CA ASP A 215 -5.08 10.00 7.71
C ASP A 215 -3.97 9.26 6.95
N GLY A 216 -2.72 9.43 7.37
CA GLY A 216 -1.55 8.95 6.65
C GLY A 216 -1.47 7.42 6.62
N ALA A 217 -1.76 6.75 7.74
CA ALA A 217 -1.67 5.28 7.81
C ALA A 217 -2.67 4.59 6.87
N PRO A 218 -3.99 4.93 6.88
CA PRO A 218 -4.92 4.44 5.87
C PRO A 218 -4.55 4.85 4.45
N LEU A 219 -4.02 6.06 4.23
CA LEU A 219 -3.64 6.49 2.88
C LEU A 219 -2.53 5.61 2.30
N ILE A 220 -1.46 5.36 3.07
CA ILE A 220 -0.34 4.51 2.67
C ILE A 220 -0.80 3.08 2.39
N LEU A 221 -1.60 2.50 3.30
CA LEU A 221 -2.08 1.13 3.16
C LEU A 221 -3.10 0.97 2.03
N GLY A 222 -3.94 1.98 1.80
CA GLY A 222 -4.85 2.02 0.67
C GLY A 222 -4.12 1.98 -0.65
N LEU A 223 -3.13 2.85 -0.83
CA LEU A 223 -2.29 2.86 -2.04
C LEU A 223 -1.51 1.55 -2.20
N SER A 224 -0.87 1.07 -1.13
CA SER A 224 -0.12 -0.20 -1.16
C SER A 224 -1.02 -1.36 -1.58
N THR A 225 -2.24 -1.42 -1.05
CA THR A 225 -3.23 -2.45 -1.38
C THR A 225 -3.67 -2.34 -2.84
N ILE A 226 -3.92 -1.13 -3.35
CA ILE A 226 -4.30 -0.90 -4.75
C ILE A 226 -3.18 -1.36 -5.69
N PHE A 227 -1.95 -0.86 -5.49
CA PHE A 227 -0.81 -1.23 -6.33
C PHE A 227 -0.52 -2.73 -6.30
N LYS A 228 -0.76 -3.40 -5.17
CA LYS A 228 -0.60 -4.85 -5.05
C LYS A 228 -1.51 -5.65 -5.99
N GLN A 229 -2.62 -5.06 -6.47
CA GLN A 229 -3.53 -5.71 -7.42
C GLN A 229 -3.03 -5.67 -8.87
N PHE A 230 -1.99 -4.87 -9.15
CA PHE A 230 -1.43 -4.70 -10.48
C PHE A 230 -0.07 -5.37 -10.60
N HIS A 231 0.42 -5.49 -11.84
CA HIS A 231 1.77 -5.96 -12.10
C HIS A 231 2.80 -5.06 -11.38
N PRO A 232 3.88 -5.62 -10.79
CA PRO A 232 4.88 -4.85 -10.03
C PRO A 232 5.48 -3.63 -10.76
N SER A 233 5.50 -3.65 -12.10
CA SER A 233 5.95 -2.51 -12.92
C SER A 233 5.20 -1.21 -12.63
N TYR A 234 3.93 -1.26 -12.24
CA TYR A 234 3.17 -0.08 -11.85
C TYR A 234 3.73 0.55 -10.57
N THR A 235 4.10 -0.28 -9.59
CA THR A 235 4.71 0.18 -8.35
C THR A 235 6.09 0.79 -8.61
N GLU A 236 6.90 0.15 -9.44
CA GLU A 236 8.23 0.66 -9.82
C GLU A 236 8.12 1.99 -10.57
N GLN A 237 7.21 2.10 -11.54
CA GLN A 237 6.96 3.34 -12.27
C GLN A 237 6.46 4.45 -11.35
N PHE A 238 5.56 4.14 -10.41
CA PHE A 238 5.09 5.10 -9.41
C PHE A 238 6.22 5.60 -8.52
N VAL A 239 7.06 4.71 -7.98
CA VAL A 239 8.22 5.08 -7.16
C VAL A 239 9.21 5.92 -7.97
N SER A 240 9.42 5.60 -9.24
CA SER A 240 10.24 6.38 -10.16
C SER A 240 9.73 7.83 -10.29
N TYR A 241 8.43 8.01 -10.52
CA TYR A 241 7.84 9.36 -10.63
C TYR A 241 7.90 10.15 -9.33
N VAL A 242 7.63 9.52 -8.18
CA VAL A 242 7.74 10.20 -6.88
C VAL A 242 9.20 10.55 -6.58
N GLY A 243 10.15 9.68 -6.91
CA GLY A 243 11.57 9.96 -6.74
C GLY A 243 12.09 11.08 -7.64
N GLN A 244 11.56 11.21 -8.86
CA GLN A 244 11.85 12.35 -9.73
C GLN A 244 11.31 13.66 -9.14
N TYR A 245 10.10 13.67 -8.57
CA TYR A 245 9.54 14.82 -7.87
C TYR A 245 10.41 15.24 -6.66
N VAL A 246 10.85 14.29 -5.86
CA VAL A 246 11.73 14.56 -4.70
C VAL A 246 13.02 15.24 -5.17
N ARG A 247 13.69 14.67 -6.19
CA ARG A 247 14.95 15.22 -6.71
C ARG A 247 14.76 16.59 -7.37
N SER A 248 13.67 16.80 -8.11
CA SER A 248 13.40 18.11 -8.73
C SER A 248 13.14 19.18 -7.68
N THR A 249 12.38 18.86 -6.64
CA THR A 249 12.05 19.81 -5.57
C THR A 249 13.28 20.19 -4.75
N ILE A 250 14.15 19.22 -4.44
CA ILE A 250 15.45 19.49 -3.77
C ILE A 250 16.34 20.36 -4.66
N SER A 251 16.41 20.06 -5.97
CA SER A 251 17.21 20.85 -6.92
C SER A 251 16.72 22.29 -7.05
N GLU A 252 15.42 22.53 -6.98
CA GLU A 252 14.82 23.88 -7.04
C GLU A 252 14.99 24.66 -5.73
N ALA A 253 15.00 23.99 -4.57
CA ALA A 253 15.07 24.62 -3.26
C ALA A 253 16.41 25.32 -2.96
N LYS A 254 17.49 25.01 -3.70
CA LYS A 254 18.86 25.60 -3.60
C LYS A 254 19.51 25.62 -2.20
N THR A 255 18.85 25.06 -1.19
CA THR A 255 19.28 25.03 0.21
C THR A 255 19.56 23.59 0.60
N THR A 256 20.76 23.36 1.15
CA THR A 256 21.25 22.03 1.54
C THR A 256 20.94 21.67 2.98
N ASP A 257 20.59 22.65 3.81
CA ASP A 257 20.62 22.47 5.27
C ASP A 257 19.34 21.83 5.82
N HIS A 258 18.18 22.04 5.18
CA HIS A 258 16.91 21.47 5.60
C HIS A 258 16.03 21.05 4.41
N LEU A 259 15.49 19.84 4.48
CA LEU A 259 14.54 19.34 3.47
C LEU A 259 13.23 20.15 3.53
N PRO A 260 12.64 20.52 2.37
CA PRO A 260 11.33 21.14 2.34
C PRO A 260 10.29 20.23 3.05
N PRO A 261 9.33 20.80 3.81
CA PRO A 261 8.39 19.98 4.60
C PRO A 261 7.53 19.04 3.74
N ASN A 262 7.18 19.47 2.52
CA ASN A 262 6.47 18.61 1.57
C ASN A 262 7.33 17.41 1.11
N VAL A 263 8.64 17.62 0.94
CA VAL A 263 9.58 16.54 0.57
C VAL A 263 9.75 15.58 1.73
N LEU A 264 9.88 16.09 2.96
CA LEU A 264 9.95 15.26 4.17
C LEU A 264 8.74 14.31 4.28
N ASN A 265 7.52 14.84 4.15
CA ASN A 265 6.31 14.03 4.18
C ASN A 265 6.27 12.97 3.07
N VAL A 266 6.71 13.31 1.86
CA VAL A 266 6.81 12.37 0.73
C VAL A 266 7.84 11.26 1.00
N LEU A 267 8.98 11.59 1.59
CA LEU A 267 10.03 10.61 1.93
C LEU A 267 9.55 9.65 3.01
N ILE A 268 8.91 10.16 4.07
CA ILE A 268 8.29 9.35 5.13
C ILE A 268 7.23 8.43 4.52
N PHE A 269 6.34 8.99 3.69
CA PHE A 269 5.35 8.21 2.94
C PHE A 269 6.00 7.07 2.15
N LEU A 270 7.05 7.36 1.37
CA LEU A 270 7.76 6.36 0.56
C LEU A 270 8.42 5.29 1.41
N GLN A 271 9.01 5.65 2.55
CA GLN A 271 9.65 4.68 3.46
C GLN A 271 8.61 3.69 4.03
N HIS A 272 7.47 4.20 4.49
CA HIS A 272 6.37 3.35 4.96
C HIS A 272 5.77 2.52 3.82
N PHE A 273 5.54 3.14 2.65
CA PHE A 273 5.03 2.44 1.47
C PHE A 273 5.96 1.30 1.05
N ALA A 274 7.27 1.53 0.99
CA ALA A 274 8.27 0.52 0.67
C ALA A 274 8.31 -0.61 1.70
N ARG A 275 8.19 -0.28 3.00
CA ARG A 275 8.12 -1.28 4.08
C ARG A 275 6.88 -2.18 3.94
N VAL A 276 5.70 -1.60 3.68
CA VAL A 276 4.44 -2.36 3.54
C VAL A 276 4.47 -3.23 2.29
N THR A 277 4.92 -2.69 1.16
CA THR A 277 4.97 -3.40 -0.13
C THR A 277 6.14 -4.38 -0.23
N LYS A 278 7.04 -4.40 0.77
CA LYS A 278 8.29 -5.19 0.79
C LYS A 278 9.16 -4.91 -0.43
N LEU A 279 9.19 -3.65 -0.87
CA LEU A 279 10.06 -3.21 -1.95
C LEU A 279 11.52 -3.36 -1.55
N LYS A 280 12.33 -3.86 -2.49
CA LYS A 280 13.78 -3.94 -2.28
C LYS A 280 14.34 -2.52 -2.17
N PRO A 281 15.22 -2.22 -1.20
CA PRO A 281 15.86 -0.91 -1.08
C PRO A 281 16.56 -0.47 -2.37
N SER A 282 17.09 -1.41 -3.15
CA SER A 282 17.71 -1.13 -4.45
C SER A 282 16.79 -0.39 -5.43
N ILE A 283 15.49 -0.71 -5.45
CA ILE A 283 14.52 -0.05 -6.33
C ILE A 283 14.34 1.41 -5.89
N LEU A 284 14.21 1.64 -4.58
CA LEU A 284 14.07 2.98 -4.03
C LEU A 284 15.34 3.81 -4.27
N HIS A 285 16.51 3.24 -4.00
CA HIS A 285 17.81 3.89 -4.16
C HIS A 285 18.22 4.15 -5.62
N THR A 286 17.62 3.43 -6.57
CA THR A 286 17.77 3.73 -7.99
C THR A 286 17.17 5.09 -8.36
N HIS A 287 16.12 5.52 -7.65
CA HIS A 287 15.41 6.76 -7.95
C HIS A 287 15.66 7.89 -6.95
N ILE A 288 16.03 7.56 -5.70
CA ILE A 288 16.30 8.53 -4.63
C ILE A 288 17.58 8.10 -3.90
N PRO A 289 18.66 8.90 -3.95
CA PRO A 289 19.91 8.57 -3.26
C PRO A 289 19.71 8.33 -1.75
N ALA A 290 20.43 7.37 -1.18
CA ALA A 290 20.30 6.98 0.23
C ALA A 290 20.48 8.16 1.20
N TYR A 291 21.45 9.05 0.94
CA TYR A 291 21.73 10.22 1.78
C TYR A 291 20.52 11.17 1.92
N VAL A 292 19.57 11.17 0.97
CA VAL A 292 18.35 11.99 1.06
C VAL A 292 17.42 11.46 2.16
N PHE A 293 17.41 10.15 2.37
CA PHE A 293 16.68 9.55 3.50
C PHE A 293 17.41 9.79 4.82
N ASP A 294 18.75 9.77 4.82
CA ASP A 294 19.53 10.05 6.02
C ASP A 294 19.41 11.52 6.46
N ALA A 295 19.13 12.43 5.53
CA ALA A 295 18.86 13.83 5.79
C ALA A 295 17.46 14.10 6.41
N MET A 296 16.62 13.07 6.60
CA MET A 296 15.38 13.21 7.35
C MET A 296 15.70 13.34 8.84
N SER A 297 15.83 14.57 9.33
CA SER A 297 15.83 14.85 10.77
C SER A 297 14.40 14.71 11.31
N LEU A 298 14.04 13.50 11.73
CA LEU A 298 12.77 13.17 12.39
C LEU A 298 12.87 13.44 13.89
#